data_AF-A0A0G1NVG2-F1
#
_entry.id   AF-A0A0G1NVG2-F1
#
_cell.length_a   1.000
_cell.length_b   1.000
_cell.length_c   1.000
_cell.angle_alpha   90.00
_cell.angle_beta   90.00
_cell.angle_gamma   90.00
#
_symmetry.space_group_name_H-M   'P 1'
#
loop_
_entity.id
_entity.type
_entity.pdbx_description
1 polymer ?
#
loop_
_entity_poly.entity_id
_entity_poly.type
_entity_poly.pdbx_seq_one_letter_code
_entity_poly.pdbx_strand_id
1 'polypeptide(L)'
;MIPKKLAGWILVIIIPFLVVGLITSWSRHNDLVRRFRDLEQEIKGLAKDNQTLEEMLSFVSLDAVKEFEVRKKLNFVKPGEKLVVFISPSPVPSPTVEPSWLDKVKSFFRRD
;
A
#
# COMPACT_ATOMS: atom_id res chain seq x y z
N MET A 1 -29.89 -9.44 -68.27
CA MET A 1 -28.46 -9.04 -68.25
C MET A 1 -28.33 -7.70 -67.55
N ILE A 2 -27.77 -7.67 -66.34
CA ILE A 2 -27.46 -6.41 -65.67
C ILE A 2 -26.31 -5.74 -66.45
N PRO A 3 -26.43 -4.48 -66.86
CA PRO A 3 -25.37 -3.84 -67.61
C PRO A 3 -24.13 -3.69 -66.72
N LYS A 4 -22.97 -4.08 -67.26
CA LYS A 4 -21.68 -4.12 -66.52
C LYS A 4 -21.36 -2.80 -65.78
N LYS A 5 -21.85 -1.67 -66.31
CA LYS A 5 -21.71 -0.34 -65.69
C LYS A 5 -22.48 -0.22 -64.36
N LEU A 6 -23.70 -0.75 -64.26
CA LEU A 6 -24.49 -0.74 -63.02
C LEU A 6 -23.87 -1.63 -61.95
N ALA A 7 -23.33 -2.79 -62.34
CA ALA A 7 -22.63 -3.68 -61.42
C ALA A 7 -21.38 -3.01 -60.80
N GLY A 8 -20.63 -2.22 -61.58
CA GLY A 8 -19.49 -1.46 -61.08
C GLY A 8 -19.89 -0.40 -60.03
N TRP A 9 -20.98 0.34 -60.28
CA TRP A 9 -21.48 1.34 -59.33
C TRP A 9 -21.96 0.74 -58.00
N ILE A 10 -22.64 -0.40 -58.06
CA ILE A 10 -23.07 -1.15 -56.86
C ILE A 10 -21.85 -1.59 -56.03
N LEU A 11 -20.80 -2.09 -56.69
CA LEU A 11 -19.59 -2.54 -56.02
C LEU A 11 -18.88 -1.38 -55.28
N VAL A 12 -18.81 -0.20 -55.91
CA VAL A 12 -18.19 1.00 -55.32
C VAL A 12 -18.91 1.45 -54.05
N ILE A 13 -20.22 1.23 -53.94
CA ILE A 13 -21.01 1.59 -52.74
C ILE A 13 -20.89 0.50 -51.66
N ILE A 14 -20.83 -0.76 -52.05
CA ILE A 14 -20.79 -1.90 -51.10
C ILE A 14 -19.43 -2.04 -50.43
N ILE A 15 -18.33 -1.83 -51.16
CA ILE A 15 -16.96 -1.94 -50.62
C ILE A 15 -16.73 -1.08 -49.37
N PRO A 16 -17.00 0.24 -49.36
CA PRO A 16 -16.73 1.07 -48.18
C PRO A 16 -17.58 0.63 -46.98
N PHE A 17 -18.81 0.17 -47.22
CA PHE A 17 -19.67 -0.34 -46.14
C PHE A 17 -19.07 -1.61 -45.50
N LEU A 18 -18.56 -2.54 -46.31
CA LEU A 18 -17.85 -3.72 -45.84
C LEU A 18 -16.58 -3.38 -45.08
N VAL A 19 -15.79 -2.42 -45.59
CA VAL A 19 -14.54 -1.98 -44.94
C VAL A 19 -14.82 -1.39 -43.56
N VAL A 20 -15.81 -0.49 -43.44
CA VAL A 20 -16.21 0.07 -42.15
C VAL A 20 -16.75 -1.01 -41.21
N GLY A 21 -17.55 -1.94 -41.71
CA GLY A 21 -18.04 -3.10 -40.94
C GLY A 21 -16.90 -3.96 -40.39
N LEU A 22 -15.89 -4.24 -41.21
CA LEU A 22 -14.72 -5.03 -40.82
C LEU A 22 -13.88 -4.31 -39.76
N ILE A 23 -13.60 -3.01 -39.96
CA ILE A 23 -12.81 -2.20 -39.03
C ILE A 23 -13.50 -2.13 -37.66
N THR A 24 -14.81 -1.84 -37.65
CA THR A 24 -15.57 -1.72 -36.40
C THR A 24 -15.70 -3.06 -35.68
N SER A 25 -15.90 -4.16 -36.40
CA SER A 25 -15.93 -5.51 -35.83
C SER A 25 -14.57 -5.88 -35.23
N TRP A 26 -13.48 -5.63 -35.98
CA TRP A 26 -12.12 -5.92 -35.52
C TRP A 26 -11.75 -5.09 -34.28
N SER A 27 -12.08 -3.79 -34.27
CA SER A 27 -11.84 -2.92 -33.13
C SER A 27 -12.57 -3.43 -31.88
N ARG A 28 -13.86 -3.78 -32.02
CA ARG A 28 -14.65 -4.31 -30.89
C ARG A 28 -14.07 -5.61 -30.35
N HIS A 29 -13.64 -6.51 -31.23
CA HIS A 29 -13.01 -7.76 -30.82
C HIS A 29 -11.72 -7.50 -30.03
N ASN A 30 -10.86 -6.62 -30.54
CA ASN A 30 -9.60 -6.29 -29.88
C ASN A 30 -9.81 -5.60 -28.53
N ASP A 31 -10.80 -4.72 -28.41
CA ASP A 31 -11.15 -4.07 -27.14
C ASP A 31 -11.68 -5.09 -26.12
N LEU A 32 -12.46 -6.07 -26.57
CA LEU A 32 -12.95 -7.16 -25.70
C LEU A 32 -11.80 -8.04 -25.19
N VAL A 33 -10.86 -8.39 -26.08
CA VAL A 33 -9.66 -9.18 -25.71
C VAL A 33 -8.80 -8.42 -24.71
N ARG A 34 -8.61 -7.11 -24.90
CA ARG A 34 -7.88 -6.26 -23.93
C ARG A 34 -8.55 -6.28 -22.57
N ARG A 35 -9.85 -5.99 -22.50
CA ARG A 35 -10.63 -6.01 -21.25
C ARG A 35 -10.58 -7.36 -20.57
N PHE A 36 -10.65 -8.45 -21.33
CA PHE A 36 -10.53 -9.80 -20.78
C PHE A 36 -9.16 -10.03 -20.15
N ARG A 37 -8.09 -9.60 -20.81
CA ARG A 37 -6.73 -9.71 -20.30
C ARG A 37 -6.53 -8.88 -19.03
N ASP A 38 -7.09 -7.68 -18.98
CA ASP A 38 -7.02 -6.81 -17.81
C ASP A 38 -7.76 -7.44 -16.61
N LEU A 39 -8.97 -7.98 -16.84
CA LEU A 39 -9.71 -8.73 -15.82
C LEU A 39 -8.96 -9.97 -15.33
N GLU A 40 -8.33 -10.71 -16.25
CA GLU A 40 -7.55 -11.90 -15.90
C GLU A 40 -6.34 -11.52 -15.02
N GLN A 41 -5.70 -10.39 -15.31
CA GLN A 41 -4.61 -9.86 -14.47
C GLN A 41 -5.11 -9.43 -13.10
N GLU A 42 -6.26 -8.77 -13.02
CA GLU A 42 -6.87 -8.35 -11.76
C GLU A 42 -7.22 -9.55 -10.87
N ILE A 43 -7.81 -10.60 -11.45
CA ILE A 43 -8.10 -11.86 -10.73
C ILE A 43 -6.81 -12.50 -10.21
N LYS A 44 -5.74 -12.53 -11.01
CA LYS A 44 -4.44 -13.07 -10.58
C LYS A 44 -3.82 -12.24 -9.45
N GLY A 45 -3.97 -10.91 -9.50
CA GLY A 45 -3.56 -10.01 -8.43
C GLY A 45 -4.31 -10.31 -7.14
N LEU A 46 -5.64 -10.33 -7.19
CA LEU A 46 -6.50 -10.63 -6.04
C LEU A 46 -6.23 -12.01 -5.44
N ALA A 47 -5.97 -13.03 -6.27
CA ALA A 47 -5.62 -14.36 -5.79
C ALA A 47 -4.30 -14.36 -5.01
N LYS A 48 -3.30 -13.62 -5.48
CA LYS A 48 -2.00 -13.48 -4.80
C LYS A 48 -2.13 -12.71 -3.49
N ASP A 49 -2.95 -11.67 -3.48
CA ASP A 49 -3.20 -10.86 -2.28
C ASP A 49 -3.92 -11.70 -1.22
N ASN A 50 -4.92 -12.49 -1.61
CA ASN A 50 -5.59 -13.44 -0.72
C ASN A 50 -4.60 -14.46 -0.13
N GLN A 51 -3.73 -15.04 -0.96
CA GLN A 51 -2.71 -15.98 -0.48
C GLN A 51 -1.76 -15.31 0.53
N THR A 52 -1.35 -14.08 0.25
CA THR A 52 -0.46 -13.31 1.15
C THR A 52 -1.15 -13.02 2.49
N LEU A 53 -2.42 -12.64 2.46
CA LEU A 53 -3.23 -12.41 3.65
C LEU A 53 -3.41 -13.70 4.46
N GLU A 54 -3.63 -14.83 3.79
CA GLU A 54 -3.75 -16.14 4.43
C GLU A 54 -2.43 -16.56 5.09
N GLU A 55 -1.29 -16.33 4.44
CA GLU A 55 0.04 -16.55 5.03
C GLU A 55 0.28 -15.66 6.26
N MET A 56 -0.09 -14.38 6.20
CA MET A 56 0.01 -13.46 7.35
C MET A 56 -0.91 -13.89 8.50
N LEU A 57 -2.14 -14.27 8.20
CA LEU A 57 -3.08 -14.80 9.19
C LEU A 57 -2.56 -16.08 9.82
N SER A 58 -1.96 -16.98 9.02
CA SER A 58 -1.33 -18.19 9.56
C SER A 58 -0.23 -17.83 10.55
N PHE A 59 0.64 -16.88 10.24
CA PHE A 59 1.71 -16.42 11.12
C PHE A 59 1.20 -15.76 12.41
N VAL A 60 0.16 -14.93 12.32
CA VAL A 60 -0.44 -14.25 13.48
C VAL A 60 -1.28 -15.20 14.34
N SER A 61 -1.91 -16.19 13.71
CA SER A 61 -2.75 -17.19 14.39
C SER A 61 -1.95 -18.28 15.10
N LEU A 62 -0.64 -18.40 14.86
CA LEU A 62 0.23 -19.21 15.72
C LEU A 62 0.13 -18.66 17.15
N ASP A 63 -0.40 -19.46 18.06
CA ASP A 63 -0.56 -19.16 19.49
C ASP A 63 0.69 -18.55 20.15
N ALA A 64 1.88 -18.82 19.60
CA ALA A 64 3.15 -18.23 20.00
C ALA A 64 3.20 -16.69 19.91
N VAL A 65 2.59 -16.07 18.88
CA VAL A 65 2.57 -14.60 18.73
C VAL A 65 1.58 -13.98 19.73
N LYS A 66 0.44 -14.64 19.93
CA LYS A 66 -0.56 -14.23 20.92
C LYS A 66 -0.01 -14.31 22.34
N GLU A 67 0.72 -15.39 22.67
CA GLU A 67 1.38 -15.55 23.96
C GLU A 67 2.53 -14.53 24.13
N PHE A 68 3.28 -14.22 23.08
CA PHE A 68 4.35 -13.20 23.11
C PHE A 68 3.81 -11.78 23.32
N GLU A 69 2.72 -11.41 22.64
CA GLU A 69 2.09 -10.10 22.85
C GLU A 69 1.48 -9.97 24.25
N VAL A 70 0.85 -11.02 24.77
CA VAL A 70 0.31 -11.05 26.14
C VAL A 70 1.44 -10.90 27.17
N ARG A 71 2.55 -11.61 27.01
CA ARG A 71 3.73 -11.47 27.88
C ARG A 71 4.31 -10.05 27.84
N LYS A 72 4.40 -9.45 26.65
CA LYS A 72 4.99 -8.11 26.45
C LYS A 72 4.10 -6.96 26.93
N LYS A 73 2.78 -7.04 26.69
CA LYS A 73 1.84 -5.94 27.05
C LYS A 73 1.27 -6.06 28.45
N LEU A 74 1.09 -7.27 28.97
CA LEU A 74 0.43 -7.50 30.26
C LEU A 74 1.40 -7.93 31.37
N ASN A 75 2.72 -7.98 31.11
CA ASN A 75 3.73 -8.50 32.04
C ASN A 75 3.35 -9.86 32.64
N PHE A 76 2.66 -10.68 31.84
CA PHE A 76 2.13 -11.97 32.29
C PHE A 76 3.27 -12.98 32.39
N VAL A 77 3.59 -13.40 33.62
CA VAL A 77 4.60 -14.43 33.94
C VAL A 77 3.89 -15.71 34.38
N LYS A 78 4.43 -16.87 34.00
CA LYS A 78 3.91 -18.17 34.47
C LYS A 78 4.14 -18.32 35.98
N PRO A 79 3.32 -19.10 36.72
CA PRO A 79 3.53 -19.34 38.15
C PRO A 79 4.90 -20.00 38.36
N GLY A 80 5.85 -19.25 38.92
CA GLY A 80 7.24 -19.67 39.16
C GLY A 80 8.32 -18.77 38.53
N GLU A 81 7.96 -17.79 37.70
CA GLU A 81 8.90 -16.91 36.99
C GLU A 81 9.00 -15.54 37.69
N LYS A 82 10.22 -15.00 37.88
CA LYS A 82 10.46 -13.73 38.60
C LYS A 82 10.40 -12.54 37.64
N LEU A 83 9.39 -11.68 37.79
CA LEU A 83 9.28 -10.41 37.08
C LEU A 83 10.17 -9.34 37.76
N VAL A 84 11.16 -8.80 37.06
CA VAL A 84 12.00 -7.69 37.53
C VAL A 84 11.53 -6.40 36.89
N VAL A 85 10.92 -5.51 37.67
CA VAL A 85 10.47 -4.18 37.22
C VAL A 85 11.54 -3.16 37.57
N PHE A 86 12.15 -2.54 36.56
CA PHE A 86 13.07 -1.44 36.74
C PHE A 86 12.28 -0.16 36.99
N ILE A 87 12.23 0.26 38.27
CA ILE A 87 11.75 1.59 38.65
C ILE A 87 12.90 2.54 38.39
N SER A 88 12.80 3.37 37.35
CA SER A 88 13.76 4.46 37.15
C SER A 88 13.69 5.39 38.36
N PRO A 89 14.82 5.72 39.01
CA PRO A 89 14.81 6.65 40.12
C PRO A 89 14.23 7.99 39.63
N SER A 90 13.30 8.52 40.41
CA SER A 90 12.69 9.84 40.22
C SER A 90 13.77 10.87 39.85
N PRO A 91 13.54 11.75 38.87
CA PRO A 91 14.53 12.72 38.43
C PRO A 91 14.97 13.56 39.64
N VAL A 92 16.21 13.35 40.07
CA VAL A 92 16.86 14.19 41.07
C VAL A 92 16.79 15.61 40.51
N PRO A 93 16.24 16.60 41.24
CA PRO A 93 16.16 17.96 40.74
C PRO A 93 17.57 18.43 40.42
N SER A 94 17.82 18.76 39.15
CA SER A 94 19.09 19.34 38.71
C SER A 94 19.47 20.48 39.66
N PRO A 95 20.71 20.54 40.15
CA PRO A 95 21.14 21.65 40.99
C PRO A 95 20.90 22.95 40.20
N THR A 96 20.11 23.85 40.78
CA THR A 96 19.94 25.22 40.30
C THR A 96 21.32 25.82 40.20
N VAL A 97 21.83 25.95 38.97
CA VAL A 97 23.14 26.52 38.69
C VAL A 97 23.11 27.97 39.15
N GLU A 98 23.73 28.27 40.29
CA GLU A 98 23.96 29.65 40.70
C GLU A 98 24.81 30.35 39.65
N PRO A 99 24.46 31.58 39.24
CA PRO A 99 25.19 32.29 38.21
C PRO A 99 26.64 32.45 38.65
N SER A 100 27.56 32.04 37.77
CA SER A 100 28.99 32.17 38.00
C SER A 100 29.32 33.65 38.15
N TRP A 101 30.30 33.97 39.00
CA TRP A 101 30.77 35.33 39.23
C TRP A 101 31.08 36.09 37.92
N LEU A 102 31.50 35.37 36.88
CA LEU A 102 31.74 35.87 35.52
C LEU A 102 30.47 36.47 34.87
N ASP A 103 29.31 35.87 35.09
CA ASP A 103 28.03 36.35 34.55
C ASP A 103 27.60 37.66 35.24
N LYS A 104 27.96 37.81 36.51
CA LYS A 104 27.71 39.03 37.29
C LYS A 104 28.62 40.18 36.85
N VAL A 105 29.89 39.91 36.53
CA VAL A 105 30.82 40.92 36.00
C VAL A 105 30.43 41.34 34.59
N LYS A 106 30.06 40.39 33.72
CA LYS A 106 29.67 40.67 32.34
C LYS A 106 28.40 41.51 32.23
N SER A 107 27.44 41.32 33.15
CA SER A 107 26.21 42.14 33.19
C SER A 107 26.46 43.57 33.69
N PHE A 108 27.53 43.81 34.46
CA PHE A 108 27.89 45.15 34.93
C PHE A 108 28.46 46.03 33.81
N PHE A 109 29.27 45.47 32.91
CA PHE A 109 29.85 46.17 31.75
C PHE A 109 28.92 46.27 30.53
N ARG A 110 27.72 45.68 30.59
CA ARG A 110 26.73 45.70 29.50
C ARG A 110 25.66 46.79 29.68
N ARG A 111 25.76 47.59 30.75
CA ARG A 111 24.95 48.78 30.99
C ARG A 111 25.78 50.01 30.65
N ASP A 112 25.94 50.28 29.36
CA ASP A 112 26.27 51.59 28.78
C ASP A 112 25.71 51.63 27.36
#